data_AF-A0A2V9TEJ0-F1
#
_entry.id   AF-A0A2V9TEJ0-F1
#
_cell.length_a   1.000
_cell.length_b   1.000
_cell.length_c   1.000
_cell.angle_alpha   90.00
_cell.angle_beta   90.00
_cell.angle_gamma   90.00
#
_symmetry.space_group_name_H-M   'P 1'
#
loop_
_entity.id
_entity.type
_entity.pdbx_description
1 polymer ?
#
loop_
_entity_poly.entity_id
_entity_poly.type
_entity_poly.pdbx_seq_one_letter_code
_entity_poly.pdbx_strand_id
1 'polypeptide(L)'
;MLYDHLAGRWLVSQLQFNSNFTQNEQCVAISTTSDATGSYNRYEFDFGANFPDYPKFGVWPDGYYNSINVFPGNSFAGAEACAFDRNAMLVGAQAGMICFQQAPSIASLLPSDLDGSTLPPAGEPNFFVNLADSTHLNLFKFHADFKNPANSTFTGPTLISVAAYSETCARAITVACIPEPNLGEKVDGLSDRLMFRLAYRNFGDHESLVANHAVKGGALAGVRWYEIRDPNGSPNVYQQATLVDPSTNFWLGSIAMDNAGNIFLGFSASSHSLFPSLYAVGHASTDPLGVMSGPLVLFNGSGAQFSSFKRWGDYSSMSVDPTDDCTFWYTNEYYATTSSFNWRTRIAAFKFDSCKGHGR
;
A
#
# COMPACT_ATOMS: atom_id res chain seq x y z
N MET A 1 -10.26 2.54 1.78
CA MET A 1 -10.95 3.54 0.95
C MET A 1 -9.91 4.19 0.05
N LEU A 2 -10.23 4.41 -1.22
CA LEU A 2 -9.38 5.08 -2.20
C LEU A 2 -10.20 6.13 -2.95
N TYR A 3 -9.52 7.13 -3.52
CA TYR A 3 -10.16 8.14 -4.36
C TYR A 3 -9.69 7.98 -5.80
N ASP A 4 -10.62 7.66 -6.68
CA ASP A 4 -10.46 7.70 -8.12
C ASP A 4 -10.63 9.14 -8.59
N HIS A 5 -9.51 9.86 -8.68
CA HIS A 5 -9.49 11.26 -9.10
C HIS A 5 -9.83 11.44 -10.58
N LEU A 6 -9.64 10.40 -11.42
CA LEU A 6 -9.98 10.45 -12.84
C LEU A 6 -11.49 10.54 -13.08
N ALA A 7 -12.30 9.93 -12.21
CA ALA A 7 -13.76 10.04 -12.26
C ALA A 7 -14.36 10.89 -11.14
N GLY A 8 -13.54 11.34 -10.18
CA GLY A 8 -13.98 12.00 -8.96
C GLY A 8 -14.92 11.11 -8.15
N ARG A 9 -14.49 9.88 -7.82
CA ARG A 9 -15.26 8.86 -7.10
C ARG A 9 -14.47 8.25 -5.96
N TRP A 10 -15.19 7.82 -4.92
CA TRP A 10 -14.65 7.08 -3.79
C TRP A 10 -14.89 5.59 -3.98
N LEU A 11 -13.82 4.80 -3.83
CA LEU A 11 -13.87 3.35 -3.75
C LEU A 11 -13.76 2.91 -2.29
N VAL A 12 -14.71 2.11 -1.85
CA VAL A 12 -14.69 1.42 -0.55
C VAL A 12 -14.71 -0.07 -0.79
N SER A 13 -13.87 -0.81 -0.07
CA SER A 13 -13.86 -2.27 -0.12
C SER A 13 -14.04 -2.84 1.28
N GLN A 14 -14.70 -3.99 1.35
CA GLN A 14 -14.93 -4.74 2.58
C GLN A 14 -14.90 -6.23 2.27
N LEU A 15 -14.24 -7.01 3.12
CA LEU A 15 -14.33 -8.45 3.07
C LEU A 15 -15.65 -8.91 3.70
N GLN A 16 -16.34 -9.80 3.01
CA GLN A 16 -17.50 -10.50 3.50
C GLN A 16 -17.19 -11.99 3.53
N PHE A 17 -17.62 -12.67 4.61
CA PHE A 17 -17.44 -14.10 4.77
C PHE A 17 -18.48 -14.65 5.73
N ASN A 18 -18.87 -15.90 5.52
CA ASN A 18 -19.69 -16.64 6.47
C ASN A 18 -18.83 -17.24 7.60
N SER A 19 -19.47 -17.71 8.68
CA SER A 19 -18.76 -18.15 9.90
C SER A 19 -17.80 -19.34 9.72
N ASN A 20 -17.90 -20.05 8.59
CA ASN A 20 -17.07 -21.21 8.26
C ASN A 20 -16.21 -20.99 7.01
N PHE A 21 -16.13 -19.76 6.49
CA PHE A 21 -15.30 -19.37 5.34
C PHE A 21 -15.56 -20.21 4.07
N THR A 22 -16.78 -20.70 3.86
CA THR A 22 -17.17 -21.44 2.65
C THR A 22 -17.82 -20.56 1.59
N GLN A 23 -18.21 -19.34 1.98
CA GLN A 23 -18.73 -18.29 1.12
C GLN A 23 -17.99 -17.03 1.52
N ASN A 24 -17.16 -16.53 0.62
CA ASN A 24 -16.30 -15.38 0.85
C ASN A 24 -16.40 -14.47 -0.37
N GLU A 25 -16.55 -13.18 -0.11
CA GLU A 25 -16.75 -12.19 -1.14
C GLU A 25 -15.89 -10.95 -0.88
N GLN A 26 -15.45 -10.33 -1.97
CA GLN A 26 -14.91 -8.98 -1.94
C GLN A 26 -16.02 -8.02 -2.32
N CYS A 27 -16.59 -7.34 -1.32
CA CYS A 27 -17.53 -6.26 -1.58
C CYS A 27 -16.77 -5.00 -1.99
N VAL A 28 -17.26 -4.32 -3.01
CA VAL A 28 -16.74 -3.03 -3.48
C VAL A 28 -17.89 -2.06 -3.69
N ALA A 29 -17.74 -0.83 -3.22
CA ALA A 29 -18.70 0.24 -3.40
C ALA A 29 -18.02 1.44 -4.05
N ILE A 30 -18.61 1.96 -5.13
CA ILE A 30 -18.14 3.16 -5.83
C ILE A 30 -19.16 4.28 -5.61
N SER A 31 -18.72 5.42 -5.08
CA SER A 31 -19.63 6.55 -4.89
C SER A 31 -20.23 7.00 -6.22
N THR A 32 -21.38 7.67 -6.21
CA THR A 32 -22.00 8.21 -7.42
C THR A 32 -21.51 9.62 -7.76
N THR A 33 -20.85 10.28 -6.79
CA THR A 33 -20.29 11.63 -6.90
C THR A 33 -18.94 11.72 -6.19
N SER A 34 -18.29 12.88 -6.19
CA SER A 34 -17.07 13.13 -5.41
C SER A 34 -17.32 13.32 -3.91
N ASP A 35 -18.57 13.28 -3.45
CA ASP A 35 -18.93 13.30 -2.03
C ASP A 35 -18.96 11.88 -1.46
N ALA A 36 -18.03 11.58 -0.54
CA ALA A 36 -17.93 10.28 0.12
C ALA A 36 -19.14 9.94 1.00
N THR A 37 -19.98 10.92 1.35
CA THR A 37 -21.17 10.73 2.20
C THR A 37 -22.44 10.45 1.41
N GLY A 38 -22.36 10.52 0.07
CA GLY A 38 -23.47 10.31 -0.83
C GLY A 38 -23.85 8.84 -1.05
N SER A 39 -24.51 8.58 -2.18
CA SER A 39 -24.90 7.23 -2.59
C SER A 39 -23.77 6.47 -3.28
N TYR A 40 -23.86 5.14 -3.29
CA TYR A 40 -22.86 4.24 -3.87
C TYR A 40 -23.50 3.16 -4.75
N ASN A 41 -22.86 2.86 -5.88
CA ASN A 41 -23.06 1.61 -6.61
C ASN A 41 -22.32 0.51 -5.86
N ARG A 42 -22.99 -0.62 -5.59
CA ARG A 42 -22.43 -1.70 -4.75
C ARG A 42 -22.30 -2.98 -5.55
N TYR A 43 -21.18 -3.66 -5.34
CA TYR A 43 -20.75 -4.85 -6.04
C TYR A 43 -20.30 -5.88 -5.03
N GLU A 44 -20.54 -7.14 -5.36
CA GLU A 44 -20.12 -8.30 -4.60
C GLU A 44 -19.46 -9.25 -5.60
N PHE A 45 -18.17 -9.53 -5.38
CA PHE A 45 -17.39 -10.45 -6.20
C PHE A 45 -17.14 -11.71 -5.39
N ASP A 46 -17.69 -12.82 -5.87
CA ASP A 46 -17.67 -14.12 -5.19
C ASP A 46 -16.31 -14.84 -5.39
N PHE A 47 -15.69 -15.23 -4.28
CA PHE A 47 -14.48 -16.06 -4.24
C PHE A 47 -14.77 -17.48 -3.71
N GLY A 48 -16.02 -17.82 -3.43
CA GLY A 48 -16.45 -19.15 -2.99
C GLY A 48 -15.76 -19.55 -1.69
N ALA A 49 -15.09 -20.71 -1.68
CA ALA A 49 -14.36 -21.21 -0.52
C ALA A 49 -12.95 -20.62 -0.34
N ASN A 50 -12.55 -19.70 -1.21
CA ASN A 50 -11.26 -19.03 -1.16
C ASN A 50 -11.42 -17.73 -0.36
N PHE A 51 -10.85 -17.66 0.84
CA PHE A 51 -10.89 -16.43 1.63
C PHE A 51 -9.91 -15.40 1.04
N PRO A 52 -10.38 -14.21 0.59
CA PRO A 52 -9.56 -13.24 -0.13
C PRO A 52 -8.90 -12.23 0.82
N ASP A 53 -7.98 -12.70 1.68
CA ASP A 53 -7.39 -11.89 2.74
C ASP A 53 -6.47 -10.77 2.23
N TYR A 54 -6.23 -9.79 3.09
CA TYR A 54 -5.24 -8.72 2.90
C TYR A 54 -5.41 -7.88 1.62
N PRO A 55 -6.65 -7.53 1.19
CA PRO A 55 -6.87 -6.88 -0.09
C PRO A 55 -6.12 -5.53 -0.18
N LYS A 56 -5.46 -5.30 -1.32
CA LYS A 56 -4.82 -4.03 -1.68
C LYS A 56 -5.34 -3.60 -3.04
N PHE A 57 -5.86 -2.39 -3.14
CA PHE A 57 -6.46 -1.85 -4.36
C PHE A 57 -5.60 -0.73 -4.95
N GLY A 58 -5.70 -0.51 -6.26
CA GLY A 58 -5.14 0.63 -6.97
C GLY A 58 -6.06 1.07 -8.10
N VAL A 59 -6.04 2.36 -8.42
CA VAL A 59 -6.77 2.95 -9.54
C VAL A 59 -5.85 2.98 -10.77
N TRP A 60 -6.34 2.44 -11.88
CA TRP A 60 -5.73 2.55 -13.20
C TRP A 60 -6.76 3.10 -14.21
N PRO A 61 -6.35 3.68 -15.35
CA PRO A 61 -7.31 4.27 -16.28
C PRO A 61 -8.39 3.31 -16.82
N ASP A 62 -8.05 2.04 -17.01
CA ASP A 62 -8.93 1.03 -17.61
C ASP A 62 -9.64 0.12 -16.59
N GLY A 63 -9.23 0.13 -15.32
CA GLY A 63 -9.76 -0.80 -14.32
C GLY A 63 -9.43 -0.39 -12.88
N TYR A 64 -10.22 -0.92 -11.94
CA TYR A 64 -9.77 -1.00 -10.56
C TYR A 64 -9.01 -2.31 -10.40
N TYR A 65 -7.78 -2.25 -9.92
CA TYR A 65 -6.94 -3.42 -9.74
C TYR A 65 -6.83 -3.76 -8.27
N ASN A 66 -6.81 -5.03 -7.92
CA ASN A 66 -6.47 -5.46 -6.58
C ASN A 66 -5.53 -6.66 -6.57
N SER A 67 -4.94 -6.90 -5.41
CA SER A 67 -4.42 -8.22 -5.05
C SER A 67 -4.94 -8.64 -3.68
N ILE A 68 -5.12 -9.95 -3.53
CA ILE A 68 -5.53 -10.64 -2.31
C ILE A 68 -4.59 -11.81 -2.06
N ASN A 69 -4.43 -12.21 -0.80
CA ASN A 69 -3.83 -13.48 -0.43
C ASN A 69 -4.93 -14.53 -0.31
N VAL A 70 -4.86 -15.59 -1.12
CA VAL A 70 -5.93 -16.58 -1.21
C VAL A 70 -5.73 -17.71 -0.21
N PHE A 71 -6.77 -17.97 0.60
CA PHE A 71 -6.79 -19.05 1.58
C PHE A 71 -7.96 -20.02 1.36
N PRO A 72 -7.74 -21.17 0.68
CA PRO A 72 -8.70 -22.26 0.64
C PRO A 72 -8.67 -23.02 1.98
N GLY A 73 -9.67 -22.75 2.84
CA GLY A 73 -9.65 -23.24 4.23
C GLY A 73 -8.45 -22.70 5.01
N ASN A 74 -7.62 -23.61 5.56
CA ASN A 74 -6.43 -23.24 6.35
C ASN A 74 -5.11 -23.30 5.54
N SER A 75 -5.18 -23.41 4.21
CA SER A 75 -4.00 -23.46 3.34
C SER A 75 -3.79 -22.13 2.61
N PHE A 76 -2.54 -21.78 2.31
CA PHE A 76 -2.20 -20.61 1.50
C PHE A 76 -1.97 -21.01 0.05
N ALA A 77 -2.71 -20.41 -0.88
CA ALA A 77 -2.60 -20.72 -2.31
C ALA A 77 -1.65 -19.79 -3.08
N GLY A 78 -1.27 -18.66 -2.48
CA GLY A 78 -0.57 -17.57 -3.17
C GLY A 78 -1.46 -16.33 -3.30
N ALA A 79 -0.88 -15.25 -3.81
CA ALA A 79 -1.64 -14.07 -4.17
C ALA A 79 -2.47 -14.31 -5.43
N GLU A 80 -3.65 -13.71 -5.50
CA GLU A 80 -4.42 -13.58 -6.73
C GLU A 80 -4.49 -12.08 -7.09
N ALA A 81 -4.15 -11.76 -8.34
CA ALA A 81 -4.26 -10.40 -8.87
C ALA A 81 -5.55 -10.31 -9.69
N CYS A 82 -6.43 -9.37 -9.35
CA CYS A 82 -7.68 -9.17 -10.10
C CYS A 82 -7.83 -7.73 -10.62
N ALA A 83 -8.62 -7.60 -11.67
CA ALA A 83 -9.07 -6.34 -12.24
C ALA A 83 -10.60 -6.34 -12.32
N PHE A 84 -11.22 -5.21 -12.01
CA PHE A 84 -12.66 -5.00 -12.02
C PHE A 84 -13.03 -3.93 -13.05
N ASP A 85 -14.14 -4.15 -13.79
CA ASP A 85 -14.59 -3.26 -14.87
C ASP A 85 -15.02 -1.89 -14.32
N ARG A 86 -14.06 -0.98 -14.25
CA ARG A 86 -14.23 0.37 -13.73
C ARG A 86 -15.32 1.14 -14.47
N ASN A 87 -15.37 1.03 -15.80
CA ASN A 87 -16.34 1.76 -16.61
C ASN A 87 -17.78 1.33 -16.30
N ALA A 88 -18.02 0.03 -16.16
CA ALA A 88 -19.31 -0.48 -15.71
C ALA A 88 -19.62 -0.06 -14.26
N MET A 89 -18.63 -0.13 -13.37
CA MET A 89 -18.80 0.19 -11.94
C MET A 89 -19.18 1.66 -11.69
N LEU A 90 -18.58 2.58 -12.44
CA LEU A 90 -18.83 4.03 -12.35
C LEU A 90 -20.29 4.40 -12.65
N VAL A 91 -20.96 3.65 -13.53
CA VAL A 91 -22.33 3.94 -13.97
C VAL A 91 -23.39 3.02 -13.35
N GLY A 92 -22.99 2.13 -12.43
CA GLY A 92 -23.94 1.21 -11.78
C GLY A 92 -24.36 0.03 -12.66
N ALA A 93 -23.64 -0.25 -13.74
CA ALA A 93 -23.89 -1.41 -14.60
C ALA A 93 -23.30 -2.69 -13.99
N GLN A 94 -23.68 -3.84 -14.56
CA GLN A 94 -23.05 -5.12 -14.22
C GLN A 94 -21.56 -5.07 -14.58
N ALA A 95 -20.69 -5.35 -13.61
CA ALA A 95 -19.25 -5.29 -13.77
C ALA A 95 -18.63 -6.69 -13.71
N GLY A 96 -17.69 -6.96 -14.62
CA GLY A 96 -16.90 -8.19 -14.61
C GLY A 96 -15.65 -8.08 -13.73
N MET A 97 -15.11 -9.25 -13.36
CA MET A 97 -13.82 -9.40 -12.69
C MET A 97 -12.95 -10.37 -13.50
N ILE A 98 -11.66 -10.07 -13.62
CA ILE A 98 -10.66 -10.92 -14.27
C ILE A 98 -9.54 -11.16 -13.26
N CYS A 99 -9.18 -12.41 -13.00
CA CYS A 99 -8.20 -12.78 -11.97
C CYS A 99 -7.11 -13.72 -12.49
N PHE A 100 -5.92 -13.62 -11.91
CA PHE A 100 -4.77 -14.49 -12.15
C PHE A 100 -4.17 -14.97 -10.83
N GLN A 101 -4.51 -16.22 -10.45
CA GLN A 101 -3.92 -16.90 -9.30
C GLN A 101 -2.41 -17.14 -9.51
N GLN A 102 -1.61 -16.78 -8.52
CA GLN A 102 -0.16 -17.05 -8.51
C GLN A 102 0.18 -18.28 -7.67
N ALA A 103 1.42 -18.76 -7.79
CA ALA A 103 1.94 -19.84 -6.95
C ALA A 103 2.07 -19.39 -5.48
N PRO A 104 2.08 -20.32 -4.51
CA PRO A 104 2.23 -20.00 -3.07
C PRO A 104 3.51 -19.25 -2.69
N SER A 105 4.52 -19.18 -3.55
CA SER A 105 5.74 -18.38 -3.35
C SER A 105 5.54 -16.89 -3.63
N ILE A 106 4.43 -16.49 -4.26
CA ILE A 106 4.09 -15.10 -4.53
C ILE A 106 2.94 -14.72 -3.60
N ALA A 107 3.15 -13.69 -2.80
CA ALA A 107 2.21 -13.24 -1.78
C ALA A 107 2.20 -11.70 -1.71
N SER A 108 1.10 -11.14 -1.23
CA SER A 108 0.96 -9.73 -0.86
C SER A 108 1.45 -8.75 -1.94
N LEU A 109 1.02 -8.95 -3.19
CA LEU A 109 1.32 -8.01 -4.28
C LEU A 109 0.64 -6.67 -4.02
N LEU A 110 1.29 -5.58 -4.44
CA LEU A 110 0.69 -4.26 -4.49
C LEU A 110 0.41 -3.89 -5.95
N PRO A 111 -0.85 -3.64 -6.34
CA PRO A 111 -1.15 -3.02 -7.64
C PRO A 111 -0.68 -1.56 -7.66
N SER A 112 -0.27 -1.08 -8.82
CA SER A 112 0.08 0.32 -9.00
C SER A 112 -1.17 1.19 -8.92
N ASP A 113 -1.06 2.27 -8.17
CA ASP A 113 -2.15 3.21 -7.94
C ASP A 113 -1.73 4.57 -8.49
N LEU A 114 -2.42 5.04 -9.53
CA LEU A 114 -2.06 6.24 -10.29
C LEU A 114 -2.27 7.52 -9.46
N ASP A 115 -1.23 8.33 -9.32
CA ASP A 115 -1.30 9.71 -8.83
C ASP A 115 -1.08 10.71 -9.99
N GLY A 116 -1.73 11.89 -9.89
CA GLY A 116 -1.59 12.98 -10.85
C GLY A 116 -2.47 12.84 -12.10
N SER A 117 -2.52 13.91 -12.92
CA SER A 117 -3.36 13.97 -14.13
C SER A 117 -2.73 13.40 -15.39
N THR A 118 -1.40 13.23 -15.41
CA THR A 118 -0.70 12.65 -16.53
C THR A 118 -0.92 11.15 -16.53
N LEU A 119 -1.66 10.66 -17.52
CA LEU A 119 -2.00 9.24 -17.61
C LEU A 119 -0.77 8.39 -18.00
N PRO A 120 -0.75 7.11 -17.63
CA PRO A 120 0.09 6.11 -18.27
C PRO A 120 -0.03 6.15 -19.81
N PRO A 121 1.03 5.80 -20.56
CA PRO A 121 0.93 5.58 -22.00
C PRO A 121 -0.25 4.68 -22.37
N ALA A 122 -0.87 4.95 -23.53
CA ALA A 122 -2.05 4.22 -23.96
C ALA A 122 -1.79 2.70 -24.07
N GLY A 123 -2.62 1.91 -23.39
CA GLY A 123 -2.50 0.44 -23.36
C GLY A 123 -1.46 -0.09 -22.37
N GLU A 124 -0.85 0.77 -21.55
CA GLU A 124 0.09 0.34 -20.53
C GLU A 124 -0.60 -0.51 -19.45
N PRO A 125 -0.04 -1.70 -19.11
CA PRO A 125 -0.57 -2.55 -18.05
C PRO A 125 -0.47 -1.90 -16.67
N ASN A 126 -1.32 -2.33 -15.74
CA ASN A 126 -1.11 -2.05 -14.32
C ASN A 126 0.10 -2.86 -13.80
N PHE A 127 0.95 -2.25 -12.99
CA PHE A 127 2.14 -2.92 -12.43
C PHE A 127 1.83 -3.51 -11.06
N PHE A 128 2.31 -4.72 -10.81
CA PHE A 128 2.19 -5.36 -9.51
C PHE A 128 3.58 -5.66 -8.96
N VAL A 129 3.83 -5.31 -7.70
CA VAL A 129 5.14 -5.54 -7.06
C VAL A 129 4.99 -6.31 -5.75
N ASN A 130 5.85 -7.29 -5.53
CA ASN A 130 6.08 -7.89 -4.20
C ASN A 130 7.57 -8.12 -3.94
N LEU A 131 7.91 -8.54 -2.72
CA LEU A 131 9.25 -8.99 -2.38
C LEU A 131 9.53 -10.34 -3.07
N ALA A 132 10.68 -10.47 -3.72
CA ALA A 132 11.11 -11.73 -4.32
C ALA A 132 12.04 -12.50 -3.36
N ASP A 133 13.09 -11.82 -2.91
CA ASP A 133 14.10 -12.31 -1.98
C ASP A 133 14.81 -11.12 -1.30
N SER A 134 15.81 -11.38 -0.46
CA SER A 134 16.57 -10.34 0.27
C SER A 134 17.32 -9.32 -0.59
N THR A 135 17.37 -9.51 -1.90
CA THR A 135 18.12 -8.73 -2.89
C THR A 135 17.31 -8.36 -4.13
N HIS A 136 16.04 -8.78 -4.24
CA HIS A 136 15.21 -8.50 -5.40
C HIS A 136 13.74 -8.21 -5.04
N LEU A 137 13.12 -7.36 -5.86
CA LEU A 137 11.66 -7.26 -5.98
C LEU A 137 11.20 -7.99 -7.24
N ASN A 138 9.98 -8.53 -7.22
CA ASN A 138 9.30 -8.97 -8.43
C ASN A 138 8.44 -7.82 -8.96
N LEU A 139 8.48 -7.57 -10.27
CA LEU A 139 7.50 -6.75 -10.98
C LEU A 139 6.73 -7.59 -11.99
N PHE A 140 5.41 -7.50 -11.94
CA PHE A 140 4.49 -8.10 -12.89
C PHE A 140 3.70 -7.02 -13.63
N LYS A 141 3.15 -7.39 -14.77
CA LYS A 141 2.34 -6.52 -15.63
C LYS A 141 1.00 -7.16 -15.89
N PHE A 142 -0.08 -6.45 -15.55
CA PHE A 142 -1.45 -6.89 -15.74
C PHE A 142 -2.17 -6.04 -16.78
N HIS A 143 -2.43 -6.62 -17.96
CA HIS A 143 -3.37 -6.09 -18.94
C HIS A 143 -4.75 -6.75 -18.81
N ALA A 144 -5.81 -5.97 -18.61
CA ALA A 144 -7.19 -6.45 -18.56
C ALA A 144 -7.94 -6.07 -19.84
N ASP A 145 -8.65 -7.03 -20.45
CA ASP A 145 -9.58 -6.81 -21.56
C ASP A 145 -10.98 -7.27 -21.14
N PHE A 146 -11.79 -6.36 -20.58
CA PHE A 146 -13.16 -6.68 -20.16
C PHE A 146 -14.10 -6.99 -21.33
N LYS A 147 -13.74 -6.60 -22.56
CA LYS A 147 -14.53 -6.92 -23.75
C LYS A 147 -14.26 -8.35 -24.21
N ASN A 148 -13.01 -8.79 -24.16
CA ASN A 148 -12.61 -10.15 -24.46
C ASN A 148 -11.67 -10.68 -23.35
N PRO A 149 -12.21 -11.22 -22.24
CA PRO A 149 -11.40 -11.61 -21.08
C PRO A 149 -10.23 -12.55 -21.40
N ALA A 150 -10.37 -13.40 -22.42
CA ALA A 150 -9.31 -14.30 -22.90
C ALA A 150 -8.05 -13.59 -23.45
N ASN A 151 -8.13 -12.30 -23.79
CA ASN A 151 -6.97 -11.48 -24.20
C ASN A 151 -6.22 -10.86 -23.02
N SER A 152 -6.74 -10.98 -21.79
CA SER A 152 -6.09 -10.45 -20.60
C SER A 152 -4.81 -11.22 -20.31
N THR A 153 -3.81 -10.53 -19.74
CA THR A 153 -2.53 -11.15 -19.41
C THR A 153 -2.03 -10.68 -18.05
N PHE A 154 -1.38 -11.60 -17.33
CA PHE A 154 -0.56 -11.30 -16.17
C PHE A 154 0.83 -11.89 -16.41
N THR A 155 1.80 -11.02 -16.70
CA THR A 155 3.15 -11.42 -17.14
C THR A 155 4.22 -11.00 -16.15
N GLY A 156 5.32 -11.74 -16.09
CA GLY A 156 6.40 -11.56 -15.12
C GLY A 156 6.75 -12.86 -14.39
N PRO A 157 7.52 -12.78 -13.28
CA PRO A 157 8.11 -11.55 -12.75
C PRO A 157 9.36 -11.11 -13.53
N THR A 158 9.53 -9.81 -13.68
CA THR A 158 10.84 -9.20 -13.92
C THR A 158 11.49 -8.92 -12.56
N LEU A 159 12.70 -9.42 -12.35
CA LEU A 159 13.44 -9.16 -11.10
C LEU A 159 14.09 -7.77 -11.15
N ILE A 160 13.86 -7.00 -10.09
CA ILE A 160 14.49 -5.69 -9.87
C ILE A 160 15.50 -5.85 -8.73
N SER A 161 16.78 -5.70 -9.02
CA SER A 161 17.82 -5.76 -7.99
C SER A 161 17.72 -4.58 -7.02
N VAL A 162 17.77 -4.88 -5.73
CA VAL A 162 17.77 -3.90 -4.63
C VAL A 162 19.01 -4.09 -3.76
N ALA A 163 19.29 -3.12 -2.87
CA ALA A 163 20.29 -3.34 -1.83
C ALA A 163 19.83 -4.46 -0.90
N ALA A 164 20.77 -5.31 -0.50
CA ALA A 164 20.49 -6.42 0.40
C ALA A 164 19.82 -5.94 1.69
N TYR A 165 18.82 -6.69 2.15
CA TYR A 165 18.13 -6.45 3.41
C TYR A 165 17.91 -7.75 4.17
N SER A 166 17.41 -7.62 5.40
CA SER A 166 16.96 -8.77 6.19
C SER A 166 15.62 -8.42 6.82
N GLU A 167 14.76 -9.42 6.96
CA GLU A 167 13.48 -9.26 7.63
C GLU A 167 13.69 -8.96 9.12
N THR A 168 12.92 -8.01 9.65
CA THR A 168 12.81 -7.85 11.10
C THR A 168 11.90 -8.95 11.65
N CYS A 169 11.97 -9.22 12.95
CA CYS A 169 11.14 -10.24 13.60
C CYS A 169 11.19 -11.69 13.05
N ALA A 170 12.00 -12.01 12.03
CA ALA A 170 12.07 -13.35 11.41
C ALA A 170 12.45 -14.49 12.37
N ARG A 171 13.07 -14.17 13.52
CA ARG A 171 13.40 -15.14 14.58
C ARG A 171 12.40 -15.17 15.74
N ALA A 172 11.36 -14.34 15.70
CA ALA A 172 10.33 -14.31 16.72
C ALA A 172 9.34 -15.47 16.49
N ILE A 173 9.04 -16.23 17.54
CA ILE A 173 8.11 -17.38 17.49
C ILE A 173 6.72 -16.95 16.99
N THR A 174 6.31 -15.74 17.34
CA THR A 174 4.98 -15.19 17.02
C THR A 174 5.06 -14.03 16.02
N VAL A 175 6.17 -13.91 15.27
CA VAL A 175 6.51 -12.77 14.37
C VAL A 175 6.46 -11.36 15.00
N ALA A 176 6.14 -11.26 16.29
CA ALA A 176 6.05 -10.03 17.04
C ALA A 176 7.34 -9.72 17.79
N CYS A 177 8.01 -8.62 17.41
CA CYS A 177 9.26 -8.21 18.02
C CYS A 177 9.36 -6.71 18.33
N ILE A 178 8.46 -5.89 17.79
CA ILE A 178 8.46 -4.44 18.00
C ILE A 178 7.87 -4.16 19.38
N PRO A 179 8.62 -3.55 20.32
CA PRO A 179 8.13 -3.31 21.66
C PRO A 179 7.23 -2.07 21.74
N GLU A 180 6.29 -2.13 22.67
CA GLU A 180 5.53 -0.98 23.19
C GLU A 180 5.92 -0.71 24.66
N PRO A 181 5.59 0.47 25.22
CA PRO A 181 5.78 0.76 26.64
C PRO A 181 4.95 -0.15 27.56
N ASN A 182 5.32 -0.19 28.85
CA ASN A 182 4.71 -1.12 29.82
C ASN A 182 3.17 -1.02 29.90
N LEU A 183 2.58 -2.18 30.16
CA LEU A 183 1.22 -2.67 29.88
C LEU A 183 0.93 -2.99 28.40
N GLY A 184 1.75 -2.51 27.45
CA GLY A 184 1.68 -2.89 26.04
C GLY A 184 2.27 -4.26 25.74
N GLU A 185 1.93 -4.81 24.57
CA GLU A 185 2.54 -6.03 24.06
C GLU A 185 3.72 -5.76 23.11
N LYS A 186 4.26 -6.82 22.50
CA LYS A 186 5.09 -6.67 21.30
C LYS A 186 4.17 -6.84 20.10
N VAL A 187 4.47 -6.15 19.02
CA VAL A 187 3.69 -6.23 17.79
C VAL A 187 4.51 -6.78 16.63
N ASP A 188 3.77 -7.39 15.70
CA ASP A 188 4.26 -7.87 14.41
C ASP A 188 4.80 -6.71 13.56
N GLY A 189 5.97 -6.92 12.96
CA GLY A 189 6.63 -5.93 12.11
C GLY A 189 6.23 -6.02 10.64
N LEU A 190 5.57 -7.10 10.20
CA LEU A 190 5.12 -7.31 8.80
C LEU A 190 6.22 -7.13 7.74
N SER A 191 7.46 -7.53 8.04
CA SER A 191 8.60 -7.34 7.13
C SER A 191 8.70 -8.37 6.00
N ASP A 192 7.79 -9.34 5.96
CA ASP A 192 7.72 -10.38 4.94
C ASP A 192 7.00 -9.90 3.65
N ARG A 193 6.57 -8.63 3.59
CA ARG A 193 5.81 -8.06 2.47
C ARG A 193 6.02 -6.56 2.32
N LEU A 194 5.67 -6.04 1.13
CA LEU A 194 5.58 -4.60 0.90
C LEU A 194 4.37 -4.00 1.64
N MET A 195 4.54 -2.77 2.12
CA MET A 195 3.48 -2.00 2.79
C MET A 195 2.77 -1.08 1.80
N PHE A 196 1.45 -0.99 1.94
CA PHE A 196 0.61 -0.17 1.06
C PHE A 196 1.08 1.30 1.07
N ARG A 197 1.23 1.98 -0.06
CA ARG A 197 0.84 1.64 -1.45
C ARG A 197 2.03 1.49 -2.39
N LEU A 198 1.76 1.05 -3.62
CA LEU A 198 2.64 1.19 -4.78
C LEU A 198 2.15 2.40 -5.59
N ALA A 199 2.59 3.61 -5.23
CA ALA A 199 2.15 4.81 -5.94
C ALA A 199 2.88 4.91 -7.28
N TYR A 200 2.13 5.10 -8.35
CA TYR A 200 2.63 5.32 -9.70
C TYR A 200 2.46 6.78 -10.11
N ARG A 201 3.43 7.31 -10.83
CA ARG A 201 3.34 8.64 -11.43
C ARG A 201 4.04 8.70 -12.78
N ASN A 202 3.43 9.40 -13.73
CA ASN A 202 4.03 9.74 -15.02
C ASN A 202 4.41 11.23 -15.05
N PHE A 203 5.70 11.54 -15.22
CA PHE A 203 6.22 12.90 -15.34
C PHE A 203 6.30 13.40 -16.79
N GLY A 204 5.99 12.54 -17.76
CA GLY A 204 6.06 12.81 -19.20
C GLY A 204 7.42 12.49 -19.81
N ASP A 205 8.51 12.70 -19.07
CA ASP A 205 9.86 12.29 -19.45
C ASP A 205 10.30 10.96 -18.83
N HIS A 206 9.66 10.56 -17.72
CA HIS A 206 9.85 9.26 -17.08
C HIS A 206 8.61 8.87 -16.25
N GLU A 207 8.58 7.60 -15.87
CA GLU A 207 7.57 7.03 -14.98
C GLU A 207 8.25 6.52 -13.72
N SER A 208 7.58 6.70 -12.58
CA SER A 208 8.09 6.31 -11.27
C SER A 208 7.04 5.51 -10.50
N LEU A 209 7.51 4.44 -9.87
CA LEU A 209 6.82 3.71 -8.81
C LEU A 209 7.53 3.95 -7.48
N VAL A 210 6.81 4.24 -6.41
CA VAL A 210 7.39 4.26 -5.05
C VAL A 210 6.75 3.20 -4.16
N ALA A 211 7.60 2.49 -3.40
CA ALA A 211 7.21 1.40 -2.51
C ALA A 211 8.03 1.42 -1.22
N ASN A 212 7.51 0.80 -0.16
CA ASN A 212 8.22 0.68 1.12
C ASN A 212 7.92 -0.65 1.85
N HIS A 213 8.77 -1.01 2.80
CA HIS A 213 8.53 -2.12 3.74
C HIS A 213 9.40 -2.03 4.99
N ALA A 214 9.03 -2.77 6.03
CA ALA A 214 9.83 -2.89 7.23
C ALA A 214 11.02 -3.83 7.00
N VAL A 215 12.20 -3.46 7.49
CA VAL A 215 13.42 -4.27 7.42
C VAL A 215 14.15 -4.23 8.77
N LYS A 216 15.12 -5.11 8.95
CA LYS A 216 16.06 -5.03 10.08
C LYS A 216 17.06 -3.89 9.85
N GLY A 217 16.90 -2.80 10.61
CA GLY A 217 17.73 -1.59 10.57
C GLY A 217 18.96 -1.63 11.49
N GLY A 218 19.48 -2.83 11.79
CA GLY A 218 20.47 -3.06 12.85
C GLY A 218 19.85 -3.83 14.01
N ALA A 219 19.80 -3.25 15.20
CA ALA A 219 19.16 -3.87 16.37
C ALA A 219 17.62 -3.73 16.35
N LEU A 220 17.10 -2.70 15.67
CA LEU A 220 15.69 -2.32 15.65
C LEU A 220 15.11 -2.44 14.24
N ALA A 221 13.77 -2.42 14.14
CA ALA A 221 13.09 -2.31 12.86
C ALA A 221 13.31 -0.92 12.25
N GLY A 222 13.54 -0.89 10.94
CA GLY A 222 13.60 0.31 10.12
C GLY A 222 12.67 0.19 8.92
N VAL A 223 12.53 1.26 8.15
CA VAL A 223 11.72 1.27 6.92
C VAL A 223 12.62 1.46 5.72
N ARG A 224 12.57 0.51 4.77
CA ARG A 224 13.21 0.59 3.47
C ARG A 224 12.23 1.14 2.46
N TRP A 225 12.70 2.01 1.57
CA TRP A 225 11.92 2.52 0.45
C TRP A 225 12.69 2.43 -0.86
N TYR A 226 11.94 2.50 -1.96
CA TYR A 226 12.42 2.43 -3.32
C TYR A 226 11.68 3.44 -4.19
N GLU A 227 12.39 4.13 -5.07
CA GLU A 227 11.85 4.68 -6.31
C GLU A 227 12.33 3.79 -7.46
N ILE A 228 11.39 3.22 -8.19
CA ILE A 228 11.63 2.36 -9.35
C ILE A 228 11.22 3.16 -10.60
N ARG A 229 12.09 3.20 -11.60
CA ARG A 229 11.82 3.88 -12.88
C ARG A 229 11.78 2.91 -14.04
N ASP A 230 11.16 3.36 -15.12
CA ASP A 230 10.97 2.61 -16.37
C ASP A 230 10.27 1.25 -16.14
N PRO A 231 9.09 1.24 -15.47
CA PRO A 231 8.41 0.02 -15.06
C PRO A 231 7.95 -0.84 -16.26
N ASN A 232 7.72 -0.22 -17.42
CA ASN A 232 7.32 -0.92 -18.62
C ASN A 232 8.49 -1.31 -19.54
N GLY A 233 9.63 -0.63 -19.47
CA GLY A 233 10.84 -0.98 -20.20
C GLY A 233 11.75 -1.88 -19.38
N SER A 234 12.84 -1.30 -18.86
CA SER A 234 13.86 -1.93 -18.02
C SER A 234 13.76 -1.43 -16.57
N PRO A 235 12.87 -2.03 -15.76
CA PRO A 235 12.62 -1.53 -14.41
C PRO A 235 13.88 -1.60 -13.56
N ASN A 236 14.23 -0.47 -12.94
CA ASN A 236 15.43 -0.33 -12.13
C ASN A 236 15.18 0.56 -10.92
N VAL A 237 15.92 0.31 -9.83
CA VAL A 237 15.93 1.20 -8.66
C VAL A 237 16.69 2.47 -9.00
N TYR A 238 15.99 3.57 -9.12
CA TYR A 238 16.59 4.89 -9.29
C TYR A 238 17.21 5.38 -7.98
N GLN A 239 16.51 5.18 -6.87
CA GLN A 239 17.02 5.45 -5.53
C GLN A 239 16.34 4.60 -4.46
N GLN A 240 17.05 4.39 -3.35
CA GLN A 240 16.58 3.63 -2.19
C GLN A 240 17.38 4.02 -0.96
N ALA A 241 16.78 3.92 0.23
CA ALA A 241 17.50 3.96 1.51
C ALA A 241 16.74 3.23 2.61
N THR A 242 17.42 2.93 3.71
CA THR A 242 16.78 2.44 4.95
C THR A 242 16.78 3.54 5.99
N LEU A 243 15.60 3.88 6.49
CA LEU A 243 15.41 4.74 7.65
C LEU A 243 15.55 3.90 8.91
N VAL A 244 16.45 4.31 9.79
CA VAL A 244 16.74 3.65 11.06
C VAL A 244 16.88 4.69 12.15
N ASP A 245 16.53 4.33 13.39
CA ASP A 245 16.80 5.12 14.58
C ASP A 245 17.53 4.24 15.60
N PRO A 246 18.48 4.79 16.39
CA PRO A 246 19.23 4.00 17.37
C PRO A 246 18.38 3.50 18.54
N SER A 247 17.18 4.05 18.75
CA SER A 247 16.35 3.82 19.94
C SER A 247 14.87 3.52 19.65
N THR A 248 14.43 3.75 18.42
CA THR A 248 13.03 3.66 18.00
C THR A 248 12.87 2.71 16.82
N ASN A 249 11.83 1.87 16.87
CA ASN A 249 11.46 0.99 15.77
C ASN A 249 10.54 1.73 14.81
N PHE A 250 10.79 1.63 13.51
CA PHE A 250 9.91 2.14 12.46
C PHE A 250 9.30 0.98 11.65
N TRP A 251 7.98 0.98 11.46
CA TRP A 251 7.27 -0.04 10.67
C TRP A 251 5.90 0.46 10.17
N LEU A 252 5.16 -0.38 9.43
CA LEU A 252 3.83 -0.09 8.88
C LEU A 252 3.79 1.25 8.10
N GLY A 253 4.71 1.38 7.15
CA GLY A 253 4.88 2.60 6.38
C GLY A 253 3.90 2.75 5.20
N SER A 254 3.74 3.97 4.71
CA SER A 254 3.05 4.29 3.45
C SER A 254 3.73 5.46 2.74
N ILE A 255 3.81 5.40 1.42
CA ILE A 255 4.63 6.28 0.59
C ILE A 255 3.86 6.79 -0.63
N ALA A 256 4.10 8.03 -1.03
CA ALA A 256 3.58 8.63 -2.26
C ALA A 256 4.54 9.70 -2.80
N MET A 257 4.27 10.22 -4.00
CA MET A 257 5.10 11.21 -4.68
C MET A 257 4.24 12.32 -5.33
N ASP A 258 4.60 13.59 -5.11
CA ASP A 258 3.88 14.74 -5.65
C ASP A 258 4.29 15.11 -7.09
N ASN A 259 3.66 16.15 -7.65
CA ASN A 259 3.91 16.61 -9.01
C ASN A 259 5.32 17.14 -9.28
N ALA A 260 6.07 17.47 -8.24
CA ALA A 260 7.44 17.97 -8.34
C ALA A 260 8.47 16.85 -8.10
N GLY A 261 8.02 15.61 -7.92
CA GLY A 261 8.88 14.45 -7.64
C GLY A 261 9.35 14.39 -6.19
N ASN A 262 8.76 15.17 -5.28
CA ASN A 262 9.06 15.02 -3.86
C ASN A 262 8.32 13.80 -3.31
N ILE A 263 8.95 13.11 -2.36
CA ILE A 263 8.43 11.88 -1.76
C ILE A 263 8.19 12.11 -0.28
N PHE A 264 7.05 11.68 0.24
CA PHE A 264 6.85 11.50 1.68
C PHE A 264 6.60 10.04 2.01
N LEU A 265 7.21 9.61 3.11
CA LEU A 265 7.05 8.30 3.70
C LEU A 265 6.65 8.46 5.16
N GLY A 266 5.41 8.10 5.49
CA GLY A 266 4.88 8.04 6.85
C GLY A 266 4.96 6.63 7.42
N PHE A 267 5.16 6.48 8.72
CA PHE A 267 5.28 5.18 9.39
C PHE A 267 4.93 5.26 10.89
N SER A 268 4.66 4.09 11.49
CA SER A 268 4.55 3.92 12.93
C SER A 268 5.94 3.93 13.59
N ALA A 269 6.04 4.53 14.78
CA ALA A 269 7.25 4.62 15.58
C ALA A 269 6.98 4.19 17.04
N SER A 270 7.78 3.27 17.59
CA SER A 270 7.59 2.74 18.95
C SER A 270 8.88 2.21 19.58
N SER A 271 8.92 2.27 20.90
CA SER A 271 9.97 1.67 21.73
C SER A 271 9.41 1.31 23.10
N HIS A 272 10.26 0.86 24.02
CA HIS A 272 9.86 0.67 25.42
C HIS A 272 9.49 1.98 26.15
N SER A 273 9.88 3.13 25.61
CA SER A 273 9.62 4.46 26.20
C SER A 273 8.80 5.38 25.30
N LEU A 274 8.49 4.96 24.07
CA LEU A 274 7.66 5.70 23.12
C LEU A 274 6.44 4.86 22.79
N PHE A 275 5.25 5.34 23.17
CA PHE A 275 4.00 4.73 22.70
C PHE A 275 3.93 4.82 21.18
N PRO A 276 3.33 3.83 20.49
CA PRO A 276 3.16 3.87 19.06
C PRO A 276 2.62 5.21 18.56
N SER A 277 3.43 5.85 17.72
CA SER A 277 3.26 7.23 17.28
C SER A 277 3.44 7.33 15.77
N LEU A 278 2.98 8.42 15.16
CA LEU A 278 3.03 8.62 13.71
C LEU A 278 4.17 9.58 13.37
N TYR A 279 5.08 9.10 12.54
CA TYR A 279 6.26 9.83 12.09
C TYR A 279 6.26 9.88 10.56
N ALA A 280 6.97 10.84 9.97
CA ALA A 280 7.21 10.88 8.53
C ALA A 280 8.60 11.43 8.19
N VAL A 281 9.11 11.08 7.02
CA VAL A 281 10.27 11.72 6.41
C VAL A 281 9.93 12.19 5.01
N GLY A 282 10.64 13.21 4.53
CA GLY A 282 10.47 13.74 3.18
C GLY A 282 11.77 13.72 2.39
N HIS A 283 11.69 13.47 1.08
CA HIS A 283 12.75 13.66 0.11
C HIS A 283 12.29 14.70 -0.90
N ALA A 284 12.95 15.85 -0.96
CA ALA A 284 12.71 16.79 -2.04
C ALA A 284 13.38 16.27 -3.32
N SER A 285 12.81 16.52 -4.50
CA SER A 285 13.40 16.08 -5.77
C SER A 285 14.79 16.68 -6.07
N THR A 286 15.15 17.75 -5.34
CA THR A 286 16.48 18.38 -5.38
C THR A 286 17.47 17.82 -4.36
N ASP A 287 17.03 16.97 -3.44
CA ASP A 287 17.91 16.33 -2.47
C ASP A 287 18.82 15.32 -3.17
N PRO A 288 20.03 15.05 -2.62
CA PRO A 288 20.84 13.95 -3.12
C PRO A 288 20.08 12.62 -3.07
N LEU A 289 20.28 11.76 -4.06
CA LEU A 289 19.57 10.48 -4.18
C LEU A 289 19.70 9.63 -2.92
N GLY A 290 18.58 9.07 -2.47
CA GLY A 290 18.48 8.24 -1.28
C GLY A 290 18.47 9.01 0.04
N VAL A 291 18.63 10.34 0.03
CA VAL A 291 18.61 11.15 1.26
C VAL A 291 17.18 11.54 1.61
N MET A 292 16.78 11.27 2.85
CA MET A 292 15.49 11.65 3.41
C MET A 292 15.72 12.60 4.60
N SER A 293 14.97 13.68 4.65
CA SER A 293 14.93 14.65 5.73
C SER A 293 13.90 14.27 6.79
N GLY A 294 14.26 14.42 8.08
CA GLY A 294 13.39 14.13 9.22
C GLY A 294 14.03 13.19 10.25
N PRO A 295 13.22 12.47 11.07
CA PRO A 295 11.77 12.37 10.96
C PRO A 295 11.00 13.53 11.62
N LEU A 296 9.88 13.90 11.01
CA LEU A 296 8.85 14.76 11.58
C LEU A 296 7.92 13.91 12.46
N VAL A 297 7.67 14.36 13.68
CA VAL A 297 6.63 13.79 14.56
C VAL A 297 5.27 14.34 14.14
N LEU A 298 4.43 13.51 13.54
CA LEU A 298 3.08 13.91 13.12
C LEU A 298 2.10 13.82 14.28
N PHE A 299 2.23 12.80 15.13
CA PHE A 299 1.39 12.60 16.30
C PHE A 299 2.03 11.65 17.30
N ASN A 300 2.05 12.03 18.58
CA ASN A 300 2.46 11.13 19.66
C ASN A 300 1.25 10.37 20.20
N GLY A 301 1.28 9.04 20.11
CA GLY A 301 0.33 8.19 20.82
C GLY A 301 0.49 8.30 22.33
N SER A 302 -0.55 7.91 23.06
CA SER A 302 -0.59 7.97 24.54
C SER A 302 -1.03 6.65 25.17
N GLY A 303 -1.07 5.59 24.38
CA GLY A 303 -1.40 4.24 24.83
C GLY A 303 -0.75 3.18 23.93
N ALA A 304 -0.81 1.94 24.40
CA ALA A 304 -0.36 0.76 23.70
C ALA A 304 -1.49 -0.26 23.58
N GLN A 305 -1.35 -1.23 22.68
CA GLN A 305 -2.29 -2.34 22.63
C GLN A 305 -1.93 -3.45 23.62
N PHE A 306 -2.92 -4.21 24.07
CA PHE A 306 -2.68 -5.47 24.79
C PHE A 306 -3.75 -6.52 24.45
N SER A 307 -3.38 -7.79 24.55
CA SER A 307 -4.26 -8.93 24.27
C SER A 307 -4.91 -8.85 22.87
N SER A 308 -4.17 -8.37 21.88
CA SER A 308 -4.63 -8.09 20.51
C SER A 308 -4.00 -9.00 19.47
N PHE A 309 -3.67 -10.24 19.87
CA PHE A 309 -2.95 -11.22 19.06
C PHE A 309 -1.62 -10.72 18.49
N LYS A 310 -1.01 -9.68 19.10
CA LYS A 310 0.21 -9.02 18.59
C LYS A 310 0.05 -8.32 17.24
N ARG A 311 -1.19 -8.15 16.75
CA ARG A 311 -1.49 -7.52 15.45
C ARG A 311 -1.69 -6.03 15.67
N TRP A 312 -0.77 -5.20 15.17
CA TRP A 312 -0.89 -3.75 15.24
C TRP A 312 -2.01 -3.26 14.31
N GLY A 313 -2.06 -3.86 13.12
CA GLY A 313 -2.94 -3.52 12.01
C GLY A 313 -2.17 -3.80 10.72
N ASP A 314 -2.85 -3.65 9.58
CA ASP A 314 -2.31 -4.04 8.27
C ASP A 314 -2.33 -2.89 7.25
N TYR A 315 -2.82 -1.72 7.67
CA TYR A 315 -3.20 -0.63 6.78
C TYR A 315 -2.75 0.73 7.31
N SER A 316 -1.90 1.38 6.51
CA SER A 316 -1.40 2.75 6.64
C SER A 316 -1.45 3.35 5.24
N SER A 317 -1.81 4.61 5.09
CA SER A 317 -2.07 5.20 3.77
C SER A 317 -1.50 6.61 3.64
N MET A 318 -0.68 6.80 2.61
CA MET A 318 -0.24 8.07 2.07
C MET A 318 -0.91 8.28 0.71
N SER A 319 -1.48 9.46 0.49
CA SER A 319 -2.08 9.85 -0.79
C SER A 319 -1.76 11.32 -1.09
N VAL A 320 -1.70 11.67 -2.37
CA VAL A 320 -1.54 13.06 -2.82
C VAL A 320 -2.92 13.62 -3.14
N ASP A 321 -3.19 14.83 -2.68
CA ASP A 321 -4.42 15.56 -2.95
C ASP A 321 -4.48 15.89 -4.45
N PRO A 322 -5.43 15.34 -5.21
CA PRO A 322 -5.48 15.57 -6.65
C PRO A 322 -5.93 16.98 -7.02
N THR A 323 -6.34 17.82 -6.05
CA THR A 323 -6.78 19.19 -6.32
C THR A 323 -5.61 20.16 -6.53
N ASP A 324 -4.50 19.95 -5.83
CA ASP A 324 -3.27 20.72 -5.97
C ASP A 324 -2.05 19.87 -6.38
N ASP A 325 -2.18 18.55 -6.35
CA ASP A 325 -1.16 17.57 -6.75
C ASP A 325 0.16 17.70 -5.94
N CYS A 326 0.06 18.28 -4.74
CA CYS A 326 1.16 18.65 -3.87
C CYS A 326 0.93 18.27 -2.40
N THR A 327 -0.30 18.35 -1.91
CA THR A 327 -0.61 18.10 -0.50
C THR A 327 -0.68 16.60 -0.25
N PHE A 328 0.09 16.12 0.71
CA PHE A 328 0.06 14.74 1.15
C PHE A 328 -0.92 14.58 2.30
N TRP A 329 -1.75 13.55 2.23
CA TRP A 329 -2.64 13.10 3.29
C TRP A 329 -2.14 11.75 3.82
N TYR A 330 -1.73 11.74 5.09
CA TYR A 330 -1.28 10.53 5.78
C TYR A 330 -2.29 10.09 6.82
N THR A 331 -2.67 8.81 6.79
CA THR A 331 -3.61 8.18 7.71
C THR A 331 -3.00 6.91 8.28
N ASN A 332 -2.96 6.81 9.61
CA ASN A 332 -2.50 5.61 10.32
C ASN A 332 -3.17 5.52 11.71
N GLU A 333 -3.03 4.37 12.36
CA GLU A 333 -3.60 4.08 13.65
C GLU A 333 -2.68 4.47 14.82
N TYR A 334 -3.29 4.74 15.97
CA TYR A 334 -2.63 4.97 17.24
C TYR A 334 -3.55 4.56 18.39
N TYR A 335 -3.01 4.47 19.61
CA TYR A 335 -3.81 4.29 20.82
C TYR A 335 -3.80 5.57 21.66
N ALA A 336 -5.00 6.08 21.98
CA ALA A 336 -5.18 7.22 22.89
C ALA A 336 -5.04 6.80 24.36
N THR A 337 -5.38 5.54 24.66
CA THR A 337 -5.28 4.92 25.99
C THR A 337 -4.90 3.47 25.82
N THR A 338 -4.08 2.94 26.72
CA THR A 338 -3.71 1.52 26.68
C THR A 338 -4.94 0.63 26.80
N SER A 339 -5.22 -0.17 25.76
CA SER A 339 -6.48 -0.92 25.64
C SER A 339 -6.35 -2.09 24.68
N SER A 340 -7.34 -2.99 24.68
CA SER A 340 -7.44 -4.10 23.73
C SER A 340 -8.39 -3.73 22.60
N PHE A 341 -7.94 -3.84 21.35
CA PHE A 341 -8.74 -3.59 20.12
C PHE A 341 -9.48 -2.24 20.08
N ASN A 342 -8.86 -1.16 20.56
CA ASN A 342 -9.48 0.16 20.63
C ASN A 342 -8.51 1.25 20.12
N TRP A 343 -7.89 0.94 18.99
CA TRP A 343 -7.12 1.89 18.20
C TRP A 343 -8.00 3.04 17.70
N ARG A 344 -7.34 4.13 17.32
CA ARG A 344 -7.92 5.34 16.76
C ARG A 344 -7.17 5.68 15.49
N THR A 345 -7.83 6.38 14.57
CA THR A 345 -7.18 6.90 13.37
C THR A 345 -6.75 8.33 13.57
N ARG A 346 -5.55 8.69 13.09
CA ARG A 346 -5.10 10.07 12.95
C ARG A 346 -4.86 10.35 11.48
N ILE A 347 -5.24 11.55 11.05
CA ILE A 347 -5.01 12.07 9.71
C ILE A 347 -4.11 13.31 9.85
N ALA A 348 -3.07 13.40 9.02
CA ALA A 348 -2.17 14.53 8.92
C ALA A 348 -2.08 15.01 7.46
N ALA A 349 -1.93 16.31 7.28
CA ALA A 349 -1.74 16.93 5.96
C ALA A 349 -0.48 17.80 5.97
N PHE A 350 0.34 17.68 4.93
CA PHE A 350 1.57 18.45 4.77
C PHE A 350 1.99 18.49 3.30
N LYS A 351 2.86 19.44 2.95
CA LYS A 351 3.39 19.60 1.59
C LYS A 351 4.78 20.19 1.62
N PHE A 352 5.52 20.02 0.54
CA PHE A 352 6.78 20.75 0.34
C PHE A 352 6.51 22.18 -0.13
N ASP A 353 7.25 23.14 0.41
CA ASP A 353 7.16 24.56 -0.02
C ASP A 353 7.54 24.75 -1.50
N SER A 354 8.41 23.86 -2.01
CA SER A 354 8.84 23.80 -3.40
C SER A 354 7.74 23.35 -4.35
N CYS A 355 6.77 22.56 -3.88
CA CYS A 355 5.68 22.07 -4.72
C CYS A 355 4.68 23.20 -5.02
N LYS A 356 4.52 23.50 -6.30
CA LYS A 356 3.53 24.47 -6.79
C LYS A 356 2.45 23.69 -7.50
N GLY A 357 1.23 23.75 -6.97
CA GLY A 357 0.11 23.10 -7.63
C GLY A 357 -0.10 23.66 -9.03
N HIS A 358 -0.57 22.83 -9.94
CA HIS A 358 -1.03 23.29 -11.23
C HIS A 358 -2.23 24.20 -10.98
N GLY A 359 -2.04 25.52 -11.14
CA GLY A 359 -3.15 26.47 -11.07
C GLY A 359 -4.25 25.98 -12.00
N ARG A 360 -5.45 25.76 -11.46
CA ARG A 360 -6.62 25.40 -12.26
C ARG A 360 -6.95 26.46 -13.30
#